data_AF-A0A9E4QHS6-F1
#
_entry.id   AF-A0A9E4QHS6-F1
#
_cell.length_a   1.000
_cell.length_b   1.000
_cell.length_c   1.000
_cell.angle_alpha   90.00
_cell.angle_beta   90.00
_cell.angle_gamma   90.00
#
_symmetry.space_group_name_H-M   'P 1'
#
loop_
_entity.id
_entity.type
_entity.pdbx_description
1 polymer ?
#
loop_
_entity_poly.entity_id
_entity_poly.type
_entity_poly.pdbx_seq_one_letter_code
_entity_poly.pdbx_strand_id
1 'polypeptide(L)' 'MLVWLTREDGTFVDETNVEKVPAVGEEIVVGSRWRVVDTPAPNEQAKRMGAQVLVVQPAE' A
#
# COMPACT_ATOMS: atom_id res chain seq x y z
N MET A 1 7.51 -1.50 -9.29
CA MET A 1 6.08 -1.12 -9.38
C MET A 1 5.79 -0.16 -8.25
N LEU A 2 5.08 0.93 -8.53
CA LEU A 2 4.71 1.91 -7.51
C LEU A 2 3.54 1.37 -6.69
N VAL A 3 3.63 1.45 -5.37
CA VAL A 3 2.55 1.14 -4.44
C VAL A 3 2.30 2.31 -3.50
N TRP A 4 1.02 2.54 -3.21
CA TRP A 4 0.52 3.54 -2.29
C TRP A 4 -0.01 2.84 -1.05
N LEU A 5 0.55 3.19 0.10
CA LEU A 5 0.11 2.69 1.38
C LEU A 5 -0.94 3.65 1.91
N THR A 6 -2.12 3.12 2.20
CA THR A 6 -3.21 3.87 2.82
C THR A 6 -3.67 3.16 4.09
N ARG A 7 -4.26 3.90 5.03
CA ARG A 7 -4.99 3.28 6.14
C ARG A 7 -6.40 2.85 5.70
N GLU A 8 -7.10 2.12 6.56
CA GLU A 8 -8.47 1.66 6.30
C GLU A 8 -9.47 2.82 6.09
N ASP A 9 -9.17 3.99 6.66
CA ASP A 9 -9.95 5.22 6.46
C ASP A 9 -9.61 5.97 5.16
N GLY A 10 -8.71 5.43 4.34
CA GLY A 10 -8.24 6.04 3.09
C GLY A 10 -7.14 7.08 3.26
N THR A 11 -6.64 7.31 4.49
CA THR A 11 -5.53 8.24 4.75
C THR A 11 -4.25 7.73 4.08
N PHE A 12 -3.62 8.56 3.26
CA PHE A 12 -2.32 8.27 2.67
C PHE A 12 -1.25 8.17 3.76
N VAL A 13 -0.48 7.08 3.73
CA VAL A 13 0.63 6.81 4.64
C VAL A 13 1.95 7.14 3.96
N ASP A 14 2.23 6.46 2.86
CA ASP A 14 3.48 6.60 2.11
C ASP A 14 3.37 5.98 0.70
N GLU A 15 4.36 6.21 -0.14
CA GLU A 15 4.51 5.53 -1.43
C GLU A 15 5.91 4.96 -1.61
N THR A 16 6.01 3.78 -2.25
CA THR A 16 7.31 3.16 -2.51
C THR A 16 7.30 2.33 -3.79
N ASN A 17 8.48 2.05 -4.31
CA ASN A 17 8.66 1.10 -5.40
C ASN A 17 9.00 -0.28 -4.86
N VAL A 18 8.21 -1.27 -5.25
CA VAL A 18 8.42 -2.69 -4.91
C VAL A 18 8.69 -3.50 -6.16
N GLU A 19 9.50 -4.55 -6.04
CA GLU A 19 9.71 -5.53 -7.11
C GLU A 19 8.47 -6.39 -7.33
N LYS A 20 7.77 -6.72 -6.23
CA LYS A 20 6.52 -7.48 -6.20
C LYS A 20 5.55 -6.79 -5.27
N VAL A 21 4.29 -6.66 -5.69
CA VAL A 21 3.24 -6.12 -4.81
C VAL A 21 2.95 -7.13 -3.70
N PRO A 22 3.06 -6.75 -2.42
CA PRO A 22 2.73 -7.62 -1.31
C PRO A 22 1.24 -7.96 -1.30
N ALA A 23 0.92 -9.22 -1.03
CA ALA A 23 -0.44 -9.70 -0.87
C ALA A 23 -1.00 -9.37 0.53
N VAL A 24 -2.31 -9.52 0.69
CA VAL A 24 -2.97 -9.43 2.01
C VAL A 24 -2.34 -10.42 2.97
N GLY A 25 -1.98 -9.95 4.16
CA GLY A 25 -1.27 -10.69 5.21
C GLY A 25 0.26 -10.61 5.12
N GLU A 26 0.83 -10.17 3.98
CA GLU A 26 2.27 -9.90 3.88
C GLU A 26 2.63 -8.55 4.51
N GLU A 27 3.92 -8.38 4.82
CA GLU A 27 4.46 -7.17 5.43
C GLU A 27 5.29 -6.37 4.42
N ILE A 28 5.24 -5.05 4.56
CA ILE A 28 6.02 -4.09 3.79
C ILE A 28 6.72 -3.14 4.74
N VAL A 29 7.99 -2.81 4.45
CA VAL A 29 8.80 -1.90 5.26
C VAL A 29 9.01 -0.61 4.48
N VAL A 30 8.38 0.47 4.94
CA VAL A 30 8.53 1.83 4.39
C VAL A 30 8.61 2.79 5.57
N GLY A 31 9.83 3.14 5.97
CA GLY A 31 10.14 3.84 7.22
C GLY A 31 9.84 3.00 8.47
N SER A 32 8.60 2.56 8.60
CA SER A 32 8.06 1.63 9.60
C SER A 32 7.64 0.30 8.95
N ARG A 33 7.43 -0.72 9.77
CA ARG A 33 6.86 -2.00 9.32
C ARG A 33 5.34 -1.92 9.31
N TRP A 34 4.75 -2.32 8.19
CA TRP A 34 3.33 -2.31 7.94
C TRP A 34 2.88 -3.68 7.46
N ARG A 35 1.68 -4.12 7.85
CA ARG A 35 1.03 -5.33 7.33
C ARG A 35 -0.08 -4.94 6.37
N VAL A 36 -0.11 -5.56 5.19
CA VAL A 36 -1.19 -5.36 4.21
C VAL A 36 -2.44 -6.08 4.69
N VAL A 37 -3.55 -5.33 4.77
CA VAL A 37 -4.86 -5.85 5.20
C VAL A 37 -5.87 -5.89 4.06
N ASP A 38 -5.68 -5.07 3.03
CA ASP A 38 -6.52 -5.08 1.83
C ASP A 38 -5.74 -4.57 0.60
N THR A 39 -6.19 -4.98 -0.59
CA THR A 39 -5.64 -4.58 -1.89
C THR A 39 -6.79 -4.10 -2.80
N PRO A 40 -7.39 -2.94 -2.52
CA PRO A 40 -8.51 -2.43 -3.28
C PRO A 40 -8.09 -2.05 -4.70
N ALA A 41 -9.08 -1.93 -5.58
CA ALA A 41 -8.85 -1.38 -6.91
C ALA A 41 -8.30 0.05 -6.79
N PRO A 42 -7.26 0.41 -7.57
CA PRO A 42 -6.67 1.74 -7.48
C PRO A 42 -7.70 2.82 -7.84
N ASN A 43 -7.73 3.89 -7.04
CA ASN A 43 -8.55 5.06 -7.32
C ASN A 43 -8.04 5.80 -8.58
N GLU A 44 -8.78 6.81 -9.07
CA GLU A 44 -8.39 7.53 -10.28
C GLU A 44 -6.99 8.14 -10.21
N GLN A 45 -6.57 8.58 -9.02
CA GLN A 45 -5.26 9.19 -8.81
C GLN A 45 -4.13 8.16 -8.90
N ALA A 46 -4.26 7.04 -8.19
CA ALA A 46 -3.33 5.92 -8.23
C ALA A 46 -3.24 5.35 -9.66
N LYS A 47 -4.37 5.23 -10.37
CA LYS A 47 -4.39 4.82 -11.79
C LYS A 47 -3.57 5.75 -12.69
N ARG A 48 -3.71 7.07 -12.53
CA ARG A 48 -2.93 8.05 -13.33
C ARG A 48 -1.43 7.93 -13.09
N MET A 49 -1.02 7.51 -11.90
CA MET A 49 0.38 7.33 -11.53
C MET A 49 0.91 5.91 -11.78
N GLY A 50 0.07 4.98 -12.24
CA GLY A 50 0.43 3.57 -12.35
C GLY A 50 0.73 2.90 -11.00
N ALA A 51 0.17 3.45 -9.92
CA ALA A 51 0.32 2.92 -8.57
C ALA A 51 -0.79 1.89 -8.25
N GLN A 52 -0.42 0.85 -7.51
CA GLN A 52 -1.39 -0.01 -6.83
C GLN A 52 -1.64 0.50 -5.41
N VAL A 53 -2.85 0.33 -4.89
CA VAL A 53 -3.20 0.78 -3.53
C VAL A 53 -3.19 -0.42 -2.59
N LEU A 54 -2.47 -0.27 -1.48
CA LEU A 54 -2.36 -1.23 -0.39
C LEU A 54 -2.93 -0.58 0.86
N VAL A 55 -3.95 -1.20 1.44
CA VAL A 55 -4.43 -0.80 2.76
C VAL A 55 -3.57 -1.51 3.78
N VAL A 56 -3.01 -0.76 4.72
CA VAL A 56 -2.05 -1.25 5.69
C VAL A 56 -2.39 -0.87 7.12
N GLN A 57 -1.91 -1.68 8.06
CA GLN A 57 -1.89 -1.40 9.50
C GLN A 57 -0.47 -1.54 10.05
N PRO A 58 -0.12 -0.90 11.18
CA PRO A 58 1.17 -1.12 11.83
C PRO A 58 1.38 -2.61 12.11
N ALA A 59 2.55 -3.14 11.75
CA ALA A 59 2.95 -4.48 12.14
C ALA A 59 3.72 -4.40 13.46
N GLU A 60 3.20 -5.05 14.51
CA GLU A 60 3.87 -5.20 15.81
C GLU A 60 5.12 -6.09 15.72
#